data_AF-A0A2M9Y468-F1
#
_entry.id   AF-A0A2M9Y468-F1
#
_cell.length_a   1.000
_cell.length_b   1.000
_cell.length_c   1.000
_cell.angle_alpha   90.00
_cell.angle_beta   90.00
_cell.angle_gamma   90.00
#
_symmetry.space_group_name_H-M   'P 1'
#
loop_
_entity.id
_entity.type
_entity.pdbx_description
1 polymer ?
#
loop_
_entity_poly.entity_id
_entity_poly.type
_entity_poly.pdbx_seq_one_letter_code
_entity_poly.pdbx_strand_id
1 'polypeptide(L)'
;MNHDQYTIWDESNHLVTTRITGAVTETEILSWKQGLENTFANLPSGTKFKIFVNLHGLNPASVSAHKSYRDIIPLLLSKHNWRVGYLDLFEEANNLKLTSENGVECVAAVHCHHDSYKITEYERKFGKESEHFYDDPQSSEIWIRNYPVSV
;
A
#
# COMPACT_ATOMS: atom_id res chain seq x y z
N MET A 1 -6.03 -6.08 -22.45
CA MET A 1 -5.25 -5.50 -21.33
C MET A 1 -5.76 -6.16 -20.07
N ASN A 2 -4.86 -6.73 -19.25
CA ASN A 2 -5.28 -7.42 -18.03
C ASN A 2 -5.69 -6.37 -17.00
N HIS A 3 -6.97 -6.36 -16.67
CA HIS A 3 -7.55 -5.60 -15.56
C HIS A 3 -7.58 -6.55 -14.36
N ASP A 4 -7.01 -6.13 -13.24
CA ASP A 4 -6.88 -6.98 -12.07
C ASP A 4 -6.91 -6.11 -10.81
N GLN A 5 -7.74 -6.52 -9.85
CA GLN A 5 -7.87 -5.85 -8.56
C GLN A 5 -8.15 -6.86 -7.45
N TYR A 6 -7.35 -6.82 -6.38
CA TYR A 6 -7.55 -7.69 -5.22
C TYR A 6 -6.82 -7.16 -3.99
N THR A 7 -7.22 -7.66 -2.83
CA THR A 7 -6.43 -7.61 -1.59
C THR A 7 -6.50 -8.99 -0.95
N ILE A 8 -5.34 -9.55 -0.58
CA ILE A 8 -5.21 -10.89 -0.03
C ILE A 8 -4.35 -10.82 1.23
N TRP A 9 -4.77 -11.53 2.28
CA TRP A 9 -3.98 -11.81 3.47
C TRP A 9 -3.32 -13.19 3.36
N ASP A 10 -2.00 -13.22 3.43
CA ASP A 10 -1.19 -14.44 3.54
C ASP A 10 -0.70 -14.57 4.99
N GLU A 11 -1.45 -15.34 5.78
CA GLU A 11 -1.19 -15.56 7.20
C GLU A 11 0.20 -16.15 7.44
N SER A 12 0.64 -17.08 6.59
CA SER A 12 1.92 -17.78 6.75
C SER A 12 3.14 -16.85 6.63
N ASN A 13 3.01 -15.78 5.84
CA ASN A 13 4.07 -14.81 5.62
C ASN A 13 3.84 -13.48 6.35
N HIS A 14 2.76 -13.37 7.12
CA HIS A 14 2.28 -12.13 7.71
C HIS A 14 2.19 -10.99 6.68
N LEU A 15 1.72 -11.28 5.47
CA LEU A 15 1.78 -10.37 4.32
C LEU A 15 0.39 -10.06 3.77
N VAL A 16 0.03 -8.78 3.74
CA VAL A 16 -1.08 -8.30 2.91
C VAL A 16 -0.53 -7.93 1.54
N THR A 17 -1.11 -8.48 0.48
CA THR A 17 -0.81 -8.03 -0.90
C THR A 17 -2.06 -7.40 -1.49
N THR A 18 -1.93 -6.18 -2.00
CA THR A 18 -3.00 -5.48 -2.68
C THR A 18 -2.57 -5.03 -4.06
N ARG A 19 -3.46 -5.15 -5.04
CA ARG A 19 -3.19 -4.83 -6.44
C ARG A 19 -4.37 -4.12 -7.06
N ILE A 20 -4.07 -3.15 -7.92
CA ILE A 20 -5.02 -2.56 -8.87
C ILE A 20 -4.24 -2.14 -10.12
N THR A 21 -4.69 -2.56 -11.30
CA THR A 21 -3.96 -2.36 -12.57
C THR A 21 -4.91 -2.22 -13.75
N GLY A 22 -4.42 -1.61 -14.83
CA GLY A 22 -5.18 -1.37 -16.06
C GLY A 22 -5.94 -0.06 -16.04
N ALA A 23 -6.81 0.13 -17.04
CA ALA A 23 -7.72 1.26 -17.09
C ALA A 23 -8.76 1.11 -15.97
N VAL A 24 -8.74 2.00 -14.97
CA VAL A 24 -9.65 1.91 -13.81
C VAL A 24 -10.54 3.13 -13.64
N THR A 25 -11.78 2.89 -13.32
CA THR A 25 -12.82 3.86 -13.00
C THR A 25 -12.89 4.13 -11.50
N GLU A 26 -13.64 5.15 -11.10
CA GLU A 26 -13.90 5.44 -9.68
C GLU A 26 -14.63 4.30 -8.97
N THR A 27 -15.51 3.59 -9.68
CA THR A 27 -16.23 2.42 -9.15
C THR A 27 -15.28 1.27 -8.84
N GLU A 28 -14.29 1.02 -9.69
CA GLU A 28 -13.29 -0.02 -9.46
C GLU A 28 -12.36 0.37 -8.31
N ILE A 29 -11.93 1.64 -8.23
CA ILE A 29 -11.17 2.14 -7.07
C ILE A 29 -11.96 1.96 -5.76
N LEU A 30 -13.28 2.22 -5.77
CA LEU A 30 -14.13 2.00 -4.61
C LEU A 30 -14.24 0.50 -4.26
N SER A 31 -14.37 -0.37 -5.26
CA SER A 31 -14.39 -1.82 -5.04
C SER A 31 -13.06 -2.32 -4.45
N TRP A 32 -11.93 -1.83 -4.96
CA TRP A 32 -10.61 -2.10 -4.40
C TRP A 32 -10.48 -1.62 -2.94
N LYS A 33 -10.96 -0.40 -2.65
CA LYS A 33 -11.01 0.14 -1.28
C LYS A 33 -11.81 -0.77 -0.34
N GLN A 34 -12.98 -1.24 -0.77
CA GLN A 34 -13.79 -2.19 0.01
C GLN A 34 -13.05 -3.51 0.23
N GLY A 35 -12.29 -3.99 -0.76
CA GLY A 35 -11.43 -5.17 -0.61
C GLY A 35 -10.34 -4.99 0.47
N LEU A 36 -9.71 -3.81 0.51
CA LEU A 36 -8.78 -3.44 1.58
C LEU A 36 -9.49 -3.43 2.95
N GLU A 37 -10.56 -2.65 3.08
CA GLU A 37 -11.31 -2.51 4.34
C GLU A 37 -11.78 -3.87 4.87
N ASN A 38 -12.32 -4.73 4.00
CA ASN A 38 -12.75 -6.07 4.36
C ASN A 38 -11.57 -6.97 4.78
N THR A 39 -10.42 -6.89 4.10
CA THR A 39 -9.25 -7.69 4.48
C THR A 39 -8.77 -7.30 5.87
N PHE A 40 -8.64 -6.00 6.13
CA PHE A 40 -8.14 -5.46 7.40
C PHE A 40 -9.12 -5.67 8.57
N ALA A 41 -10.43 -5.60 8.32
CA ALA A 41 -11.44 -5.92 9.32
C ALA A 41 -11.41 -7.40 9.77
N ASN A 42 -10.86 -8.30 8.95
CA ASN A 42 -10.75 -9.72 9.23
C ASN A 42 -9.35 -10.15 9.69
N LEU A 43 -8.39 -9.23 9.82
CA LEU A 43 -7.09 -9.56 10.41
C LEU A 43 -7.27 -9.93 11.89
N PRO A 44 -6.59 -10.98 12.39
CA PRO A 44 -6.60 -11.29 13.82
C PRO A 44 -6.12 -10.10 14.66
N SER A 45 -6.72 -9.90 15.82
CA SER A 45 -6.26 -8.85 16.77
C SER A 45 -4.79 -9.05 17.14
N GLY A 46 -4.04 -7.96 17.29
CA GLY A 46 -2.61 -8.00 17.60
C GLY A 46 -1.71 -8.40 16.42
N THR A 47 -2.26 -8.53 15.20
CA THR A 47 -1.47 -8.90 14.03
C THR A 47 -0.42 -7.84 13.71
N LYS A 48 0.84 -8.24 13.69
CA LYS A 48 1.91 -7.50 13.00
C LYS A 48 1.95 -7.98 11.55
N PHE A 49 1.81 -7.07 10.60
CA PHE A 49 1.81 -7.41 9.17
C PHE A 49 2.80 -6.57 8.36
N LYS A 50 3.17 -7.12 7.22
CA LYS A 50 3.86 -6.42 6.14
C LYS A 50 2.87 -6.20 5.00
N ILE A 51 3.08 -5.18 4.16
CA ILE A 51 2.21 -4.92 3.02
C ILE A 51 2.97 -4.75 1.71
N PHE A 52 2.45 -5.36 0.65
CA PHE A 52 2.81 -5.08 -0.73
C PHE A 52 1.67 -4.31 -1.42
N VAL A 53 1.92 -3.04 -1.74
CA VAL A 53 1.02 -2.18 -2.50
C VAL A 53 1.44 -2.16 -3.96
N ASN A 54 0.77 -2.93 -4.82
CA ASN A 54 1.13 -3.08 -6.22
C ASN A 54 0.22 -2.26 -7.14
N LEU A 55 0.64 -1.04 -7.46
CA LEU A 55 -0.03 -0.13 -8.41
C LEU A 55 0.65 -0.17 -9.79
N HIS A 56 1.47 -1.18 -10.07
CA HIS A 56 2.14 -1.30 -11.36
C HIS A 56 1.10 -1.55 -12.46
N GLY A 57 1.09 -0.66 -13.47
CA GLY A 57 0.12 -0.65 -14.57
C GLY A 57 -1.22 0.04 -14.27
N LEU A 58 -1.39 0.64 -13.09
CA LEU A 58 -2.57 1.46 -12.77
C LEU A 58 -2.70 2.64 -13.75
N ASN A 59 -3.83 2.74 -14.46
CA ASN A 59 -4.11 3.80 -15.40
C ASN A 59 -5.51 4.37 -15.14
N PRO A 60 -5.67 5.39 -14.27
CA PRO A 60 -6.99 5.93 -13.97
C PRO A 60 -7.66 6.54 -15.21
N ALA A 61 -8.92 6.17 -15.46
CA ALA A 61 -9.68 6.56 -16.63
C ALA A 61 -10.11 8.05 -16.64
N SER A 62 -9.96 8.75 -15.50
CA SER A 62 -10.30 10.17 -15.35
C SER A 62 -9.42 10.85 -14.30
N VAL A 63 -9.41 12.19 -14.30
CA VAL A 63 -8.76 12.96 -13.23
C VAL A 63 -9.40 12.68 -11.86
N SER A 64 -10.72 12.45 -11.81
CA SER A 64 -11.42 12.10 -10.56
C SER A 64 -10.96 10.74 -10.05
N ALA A 65 -10.88 9.73 -10.94
CA ALA A 65 -10.31 8.42 -10.62
C ALA A 65 -8.86 8.54 -10.14
N HIS A 66 -8.04 9.36 -10.80
CA HIS A 66 -6.66 9.60 -10.35
C HIS A 66 -6.62 10.24 -8.96
N LYS A 67 -7.58 11.10 -8.60
CA LYS A 67 -7.65 11.72 -7.28
C LYS A 67 -8.09 10.75 -6.19
N SER A 68 -9.05 9.87 -6.49
CA SER A 68 -9.78 9.09 -5.50
C SER A 68 -9.00 7.94 -4.85
N TYR A 69 -7.89 7.47 -5.44
CA TYR A 69 -7.09 6.40 -4.84
C TYR A 69 -5.94 6.90 -3.95
N ARG A 70 -5.54 8.17 -4.08
CA ARG A 70 -4.26 8.67 -3.55
C ARG A 70 -4.18 8.67 -2.04
N ASP A 71 -5.31 8.81 -1.35
CA ASP A 71 -5.39 8.83 0.11
C ASP A 71 -5.67 7.46 0.71
N ILE A 72 -6.14 6.48 -0.08
CA ILE A 72 -6.59 5.17 0.41
C ILE A 72 -5.50 4.47 1.22
N ILE A 73 -4.33 4.27 0.63
CA ILE A 73 -3.22 3.55 1.29
C ILE A 73 -2.66 4.36 2.48
N PRO A 74 -2.34 5.66 2.34
CA PRO A 74 -1.96 6.51 3.47
C PRO A 74 -2.91 6.45 4.67
N LEU A 75 -4.20 6.62 4.43
CA LEU A 75 -5.22 6.67 5.49
C LEU A 75 -5.48 5.28 6.10
N LEU A 76 -5.38 4.22 5.30
CA LEU A 76 -5.46 2.86 5.80
C LEU A 76 -4.28 2.56 6.72
N LEU A 77 -3.05 2.79 6.25
CA LEU A 77 -1.85 2.47 7.02
C LEU A 77 -1.69 3.35 8.26
N SER A 78 -2.20 4.58 8.27
CA SER A 78 -2.20 5.41 9.48
C SER A 78 -3.03 4.81 10.61
N LYS A 79 -4.04 3.98 10.30
CA LYS A 79 -4.83 3.25 11.30
C LYS A 79 -4.10 2.06 11.92
N HIS A 80 -2.98 1.68 11.32
CA HIS A 80 -2.13 0.55 11.69
C HIS A 80 -0.70 1.02 12.01
N ASN A 81 -0.62 2.18 12.67
CA ASN A 81 0.58 2.79 13.20
C ASN A 81 1.69 3.04 12.16
N TRP A 82 1.30 3.28 10.90
CA TRP A 82 2.26 3.47 9.81
C TRP A 82 2.02 4.75 9.03
N ARG A 83 3.08 5.54 8.89
CA ARG A 83 3.11 6.72 8.02
C ARG A 83 3.91 6.39 6.77
N VAL A 84 3.26 6.49 5.61
CA VAL A 84 3.93 6.29 4.31
C VAL A 84 4.90 7.43 4.03
N GLY A 85 6.14 7.09 3.67
CA GLY A 85 7.22 8.08 3.54
C GLY A 85 6.97 9.23 2.55
N TYR A 86 6.33 8.98 1.40
CA TYR A 86 6.05 10.04 0.42
C TYR A 86 5.09 11.13 0.93
N LEU A 87 4.43 10.93 2.07
CA LEU A 87 3.57 11.95 2.68
C LEU A 87 4.34 13.19 3.13
N ASP A 88 5.65 13.09 3.31
CA ASP A 88 6.50 14.21 3.69
C ASP A 88 6.66 15.26 2.57
N LEU A 89 6.14 14.98 1.37
CA LEU A 89 5.98 15.96 0.29
C LEU A 89 4.77 16.90 0.48
N PHE A 90 3.85 16.57 1.40
CA PHE A 90 2.54 17.20 1.51
C PHE A 90 2.37 17.79 2.92
N GLU A 91 2.42 19.12 3.03
CA GLU A 91 2.28 19.80 4.33
C GLU A 91 0.93 19.50 5.00
N GLU A 92 -0.13 19.29 4.21
CA GLU A 92 -1.44 18.90 4.69
C GLU A 92 -1.43 17.55 5.44
N ALA A 93 -0.43 16.70 5.19
CA ALA A 93 -0.28 15.40 5.83
C ALA A 93 0.49 15.46 7.16
N ASN A 94 1.04 16.62 7.57
CA ASN A 94 1.85 16.76 8.79
C ASN A 94 1.11 16.35 10.07
N ASN A 95 -0.21 16.53 10.09
CA ASN A 95 -1.05 16.21 11.24
C ASN A 95 -1.76 14.86 11.11
N LEU A 96 -1.33 13.99 10.19
CA LEU A 96 -1.91 12.67 10.03
C LEU A 96 -1.72 11.85 11.32
N LYS A 97 -2.83 11.57 12.00
CA LYS A 97 -2.82 10.83 13.26
C LYS A 97 -2.55 9.35 12.99
N LEU A 98 -1.57 8.80 13.69
CA LEU A 98 -1.34 7.36 13.74
C LEU A 98 -2.14 6.75 14.89
N THR A 99 -2.82 5.64 14.60
CA THR A 99 -3.54 4.82 15.57
C THR A 99 -3.18 3.35 15.38
N SER A 100 -3.60 2.48 16.30
CA SER A 100 -3.43 1.02 16.18
C SER A 100 -4.79 0.37 16.45
N GLU A 101 -5.59 0.19 15.39
CA GLU A 101 -6.90 -0.45 15.49
C GLU A 101 -6.73 -1.93 15.86
N ASN A 102 -7.36 -2.38 16.94
CA ASN A 102 -7.30 -3.76 17.45
C ASN A 102 -5.87 -4.31 17.70
N GLY A 103 -4.89 -3.43 17.92
CA GLY A 103 -3.48 -3.81 18.06
C GLY A 103 -2.85 -4.32 16.76
N VAL A 104 -3.50 -4.10 15.62
CA VAL A 104 -2.97 -4.48 14.30
C VAL A 104 -2.01 -3.41 13.81
N GLU A 105 -0.77 -3.80 13.52
CA GLU A 105 0.33 -2.89 13.21
C GLU A 105 1.06 -3.28 11.93
N CYS A 106 1.30 -2.30 11.07
CA CYS A 106 2.18 -2.47 9.92
C CYS A 106 3.64 -2.34 10.38
N VAL A 107 4.48 -3.30 10.02
CA VAL A 107 5.91 -3.32 10.37
C VAL A 107 6.83 -3.11 9.17
N ALA A 108 6.31 -3.30 7.95
CA ALA A 108 7.01 -2.97 6.71
C ALA A 108 6.03 -2.76 5.55
N ALA A 109 6.40 -1.90 4.60
CA ALA A 109 5.62 -1.64 3.40
C ALA A 109 6.51 -1.56 2.16
N VAL A 110 6.09 -2.17 1.06
CA VAL A 110 6.68 -1.93 -0.25
C VAL A 110 5.61 -1.40 -1.21
N HIS A 111 5.94 -0.34 -1.93
CA HIS A 111 5.05 0.33 -2.86
C HIS A 111 5.61 0.17 -4.27
N CYS A 112 4.84 -0.45 -5.17
CA CYS A 112 5.23 -0.63 -6.55
C CYS A 112 4.39 0.23 -7.49
N HIS A 113 5.05 0.91 -8.43
CA HIS A 113 4.39 1.78 -9.40
C HIS A 113 5.15 1.81 -10.73
N HIS A 114 4.44 1.88 -11.86
CA HIS A 114 5.04 1.79 -13.21
C HIS A 114 5.83 3.03 -13.67
N ASP A 115 5.53 4.21 -13.11
CA ASP A 115 6.31 5.43 -13.31
C ASP A 115 7.66 5.34 -12.57
N SER A 116 8.67 4.80 -13.27
CA SER A 116 10.03 4.59 -12.76
C SER A 116 10.68 5.86 -12.24
N TYR A 117 10.48 7.01 -12.91
CA TYR A 117 11.08 8.27 -12.48
C TYR A 117 10.53 8.70 -11.12
N LYS A 118 9.19 8.72 -10.99
CA LYS A 118 8.53 9.11 -9.74
C LYS A 118 8.89 8.17 -8.59
N ILE A 119 8.81 6.86 -8.80
CA ILE A 119 8.97 5.89 -7.71
C ILE A 119 10.44 5.78 -7.26
N THR A 120 11.41 5.93 -8.17
CA THR A 120 12.83 6.02 -7.83
C THR A 120 13.14 7.27 -7.01
N GLU A 121 12.51 8.40 -7.32
CA GLU A 121 12.65 9.60 -6.49
C GLU A 121 12.03 9.44 -5.10
N TYR A 122 10.97 8.65 -4.96
CA TYR A 122 10.43 8.29 -3.64
C TYR A 122 11.39 7.39 -2.87
N GLU A 123 11.95 6.36 -3.52
CA GLU A 123 12.96 5.50 -2.91
C GLU A 123 14.16 6.30 -2.40
N ARG A 124 14.71 7.19 -3.23
CA ARG A 124 15.86 8.02 -2.87
C ARG A 124 15.60 8.94 -1.67
N LYS A 125 14.37 9.44 -1.52
CA LYS A 125 14.01 10.43 -0.50
C LYS A 125 13.47 9.81 0.78
N PHE A 126 12.74 8.71 0.65
CA PHE A 126 11.89 8.16 1.71
C PHE A 126 12.13 6.67 1.97
N GLY A 127 12.90 6.01 1.12
CA GLY A 127 13.32 4.62 1.32
C GLY A 127 14.08 4.47 2.64
N LYS A 128 13.74 3.42 3.38
CA LYS A 128 14.33 3.07 4.69
C LYS A 128 14.26 1.56 4.87
N GLU A 129 14.91 1.05 5.91
CA GLU A 129 15.00 -0.40 6.16
C GLU A 129 13.64 -1.12 6.10
N SER A 130 12.56 -0.48 6.57
CA SER A 130 11.22 -1.05 6.61
C SER A 130 10.26 -0.55 5.51
N GLU A 131 10.70 0.36 4.63
CA GLU A 131 9.86 0.90 3.56
C GLU A 131 10.64 1.11 2.27
N HIS A 132 10.15 0.53 1.18
CA HIS A 132 10.75 0.71 -0.14
C HIS A 132 9.74 1.05 -1.22
N PHE A 133 10.24 1.67 -2.29
CA PHE A 133 9.50 2.15 -3.45
C PHE A 133 10.19 1.62 -4.72
N TYR A 134 9.52 0.73 -5.45
CA TYR A 134 10.11 0.08 -6.63
C TYR A 134 9.23 0.20 -7.87
N ASP A 135 9.83 0.12 -9.05
CA ASP A 135 9.11 0.02 -10.32
C ASP A 135 8.95 -1.42 -10.82
N ASP A 136 9.63 -2.38 -10.20
CA ASP A 136 9.51 -3.80 -10.53
C ASP A 136 8.66 -4.57 -9.48
N PRO A 137 7.52 -5.16 -9.90
CA PRO A 137 6.70 -5.98 -9.02
C PRO A 137 7.44 -7.19 -8.45
N GLN A 138 8.33 -7.82 -9.22
CA GLN A 138 9.03 -9.02 -8.79
C GLN A 138 10.03 -8.71 -7.67
N SER A 139 10.83 -7.64 -7.83
CA SER A 139 11.75 -7.16 -6.80
C SER A 139 11.02 -6.74 -5.53
N SER A 140 9.86 -6.10 -5.67
CA SER A 140 8.99 -5.73 -4.54
C SER A 140 8.53 -6.95 -3.75
N GLU A 141 8.01 -7.97 -4.44
CA GLU A 141 7.53 -9.19 -3.82
C GLU A 141 8.66 -9.96 -3.13
N ILE A 142 9.81 -10.10 -3.79
CA ILE A 142 10.99 -10.76 -3.21
C ILE A 142 11.39 -10.05 -1.91
N TRP A 143 11.50 -8.72 -1.94
CA TRP A 143 11.94 -7.96 -0.78
C TRP A 143 10.98 -8.12 0.41
N ILE A 144 9.69 -7.84 0.21
CA ILE A 144 8.71 -7.83 1.31
C ILE A 144 8.49 -9.22 1.90
N ARG A 145 8.57 -10.28 1.09
CA ARG A 145 8.47 -11.66 1.60
C ARG A 145 9.64 -12.02 2.50
N ASN A 146 10.85 -11.56 2.17
CA ASN A 146 12.06 -11.81 2.97
C ASN A 146 12.21 -10.86 4.18
N TYR A 147 11.44 -9.77 4.27
CA TYR A 147 11.49 -8.88 5.44
C TYR A 147 11.03 -9.63 6.71
N PRO A 148 11.81 -9.61 7.81
CA PRO A 148 11.49 -10.33 9.02
C PRO A 148 10.33 -9.67 9.78
N VAL A 149 9.40 -10.46 10.31
CA VAL A 149 8.40 -9.99 11.27
C VAL A 149 8.78 -10.52 12.64
N SER A 150 9.20 -9.63 13.54
CA SER A 150 9.44 -9.99 14.93
C SER A 150 8.09 -10.19 15.63
N VAL A 151 7.68 -11.46 15.77
CA VAL A 151 6.53 -11.88 16.59
C VAL A 151 6.72 -11.49 18.05
#